data_AF-A0A6L4ZGL9-F1
#
_entry.id   AF-A0A6L4ZGL9-F1
#
_cell.length_a   1.000
_cell.length_b   1.000
_cell.length_c   1.000
_cell.angle_alpha   90.00
_cell.angle_beta   90.00
_cell.angle_gamma   90.00
#
_symmetry.space_group_name_H-M   'P 1'
#
loop_
_entity.id
_entity.type
_entity.pdbx_description
1 polymer ?
#
loop_
_entity_poly.entity_id
_entity_poly.type
_entity_poly.pdbx_seq_one_letter_code
_entity_poly.pdbx_strand_id
1 'polypeptide(L)'
;MSNNQFSRRKFLASAAAVGAAGSMGVGALTSCAGTGGKTATGDYDWVPSEYKFPPMLATAPEGKELKAGIIGCGGRGTGAAIDFLNAGPGLTVTAIGDTFQDRVDSCREKIKAEKGVEVPIENCFVGFDAYQKVIDSGVDVIILANPPKFRPDHFEAAVKARKHVFMEKPLAVDPAGIRQVLAAAKMADTLGLKVVTGTQRRHQHNYINLYKEIQNNGIGKIVSANVYWNGGKLWHRDNNPNWTEMEWMLRDWVNWCWLSGDHIVEQHVHNLDVALWYMGVHPVKALGFGSRQRRPTGDQFDNFSIDYTFADGRHMHSTCRQINGCTNGVYEVFHGTKAIAKTDGKDPMIVDTAGNPLFTAEKSEISPYVQEHINLVTCIRQDIPFNEAEATAISNMVAIMGRVSAYTGKEVTYDEMMNSDLKLGPDTFIMGNIGYIANATVPVPGTYE
;
A
#
# COMPACT_ATOMS: atom_id res chain seq x y z
N MET A 1 -8.02 -16.90 24.37
CA MET A 1 -8.13 -17.89 23.27
C MET A 1 -8.72 -17.18 22.07
N SER A 2 -7.89 -16.74 21.11
CA SER A 2 -8.37 -16.00 19.93
C SER A 2 -8.97 -16.96 18.91
N ASN A 3 -10.21 -16.70 18.51
CA ASN A 3 -10.88 -17.35 17.37
C ASN A 3 -10.23 -16.88 16.05
N ASN A 4 -9.01 -17.35 15.77
CA ASN A 4 -8.11 -16.92 14.67
C ASN A 4 -8.30 -17.70 13.35
N GLN A 5 -9.35 -18.49 13.20
CA GLN A 5 -9.66 -19.11 11.92
C GLN A 5 -10.47 -18.14 11.05
N PHE A 6 -10.13 -18.07 9.75
CA PHE A 6 -11.06 -17.62 8.72
C PHE A 6 -12.37 -18.42 8.89
N SER A 7 -13.36 -17.84 9.56
CA SER A 7 -14.63 -18.51 9.85
C SER A 7 -15.76 -17.70 9.25
N ARG A 8 -16.50 -18.32 8.33
CA ARG A 8 -17.63 -17.67 7.67
C ARG A 8 -18.78 -17.29 8.57
N ARG A 9 -18.90 -17.89 9.76
CA ARG A 9 -19.89 -17.47 10.77
C ARG A 9 -19.61 -16.05 11.30
N LYS A 10 -18.34 -15.61 11.29
CA LYS A 10 -17.97 -14.21 11.56
C LYS A 10 -17.99 -13.33 10.31
N PHE A 11 -17.64 -13.87 9.13
CA PHE A 11 -17.63 -13.11 7.87
C PHE A 11 -19.04 -12.79 7.34
N LEU A 12 -19.99 -13.73 7.43
CA LEU A 12 -21.36 -13.58 6.89
C LEU A 12 -22.39 -13.10 7.92
N ALA A 13 -22.17 -13.27 9.23
CA ALA A 13 -23.10 -12.72 10.22
C ALA A 13 -23.20 -11.19 10.13
N SER A 14 -22.12 -10.53 9.71
CA SER A 14 -22.08 -9.09 9.42
C SER A 14 -22.78 -8.73 8.10
N ALA A 15 -22.54 -9.49 7.02
CA ALA A 15 -23.07 -9.20 5.69
C ALA A 15 -24.58 -9.51 5.55
N ALA A 16 -25.07 -10.60 6.17
CA ALA A 16 -26.48 -10.97 6.11
C ALA A 16 -27.37 -10.09 7.02
N ALA A 17 -26.84 -9.52 8.11
CA ALA A 17 -27.59 -8.60 8.96
C ALA A 17 -27.87 -7.24 8.27
N VAL A 18 -26.94 -6.77 7.44
CA VAL A 18 -27.11 -5.53 6.64
C VAL A 18 -28.09 -5.75 5.48
N GLY A 19 -28.22 -6.97 4.96
CA GLY A 19 -29.20 -7.31 3.92
C GLY A 19 -30.66 -7.31 4.37
N ALA A 20 -30.94 -7.28 5.68
CA ALA A 20 -32.32 -7.36 6.21
C ALA A 20 -32.69 -6.25 7.22
N ALA A 21 -31.74 -5.45 7.71
CA ALA A 21 -32.03 -4.35 8.63
C ALA A 21 -31.15 -3.12 8.30
N GLY A 22 -31.68 -2.21 7.47
CA GLY A 22 -30.95 -1.00 7.10
C GLY A 22 -31.69 -0.04 6.17
N SER A 23 -33.02 -0.03 6.16
CA SER A 23 -33.83 1.01 5.51
C SER A 23 -34.01 2.27 6.36
N MET A 24 -33.27 2.45 7.47
CA MET A 24 -33.33 3.69 8.26
C MET A 24 -31.98 4.06 8.88
N GLY A 25 -31.39 5.15 8.38
CA GLY A 25 -30.62 6.09 9.20
C GLY A 25 -29.15 5.79 9.49
N VAL A 26 -28.29 5.82 8.46
CA VAL A 26 -26.90 6.32 8.60
C VAL A 26 -26.63 7.19 7.39
N GLY A 27 -26.19 8.42 7.63
CA GLY A 27 -26.06 9.47 6.62
C GLY A 27 -25.35 8.98 5.36
N ALA A 28 -26.05 9.09 4.23
CA ALA A 28 -25.48 8.86 2.93
C ALA A 28 -24.26 9.76 2.75
N LEU A 29 -23.09 9.15 2.59
CA LEU A 29 -21.99 9.76 1.86
C LEU A 29 -22.42 9.79 0.38
N THR A 30 -23.33 10.71 0.07
CA THR A 30 -23.69 11.05 -1.29
C THR A 30 -22.50 11.82 -1.86
N SER A 31 -21.66 11.13 -2.62
CA SER A 31 -20.78 11.79 -3.58
C SER A 31 -21.65 12.67 -4.47
N CYS A 32 -21.50 13.99 -4.38
CA CYS A 32 -22.15 14.93 -5.27
C CYS A 32 -21.55 14.74 -6.66
N ALA A 33 -22.15 13.84 -7.43
CA ALA A 33 -22.08 13.88 -8.88
C ALA A 33 -22.70 15.21 -9.34
N GLY A 34 -21.85 16.12 -9.81
CA GLY A 34 -22.28 17.37 -10.43
C GLY A 34 -23.15 17.06 -11.64
N THR A 35 -24.38 17.56 -11.63
CA THR A 35 -25.28 17.58 -12.78
C THR A 35 -24.82 18.67 -13.75
N GLY A 36 -23.85 18.33 -14.60
CA GLY A 36 -23.48 19.09 -15.79
C GLY A 36 -24.23 18.56 -17.02
N GLY A 37 -24.84 19.45 -17.80
CA GLY A 37 -25.83 19.15 -18.84
C GLY A 37 -25.43 18.11 -19.89
N LYS A 38 -26.45 17.36 -20.34
CA LYS A 38 -26.39 16.45 -21.48
C LYS A 38 -26.06 17.22 -22.77
N THR A 39 -24.83 17.09 -23.24
CA THR A 39 -24.51 17.14 -24.67
C THR A 39 -24.27 15.72 -25.14
N ALA A 40 -24.90 15.34 -26.25
CA ALA A 40 -24.80 14.00 -26.83
C ALA A 40 -23.35 13.71 -27.24
N THR A 41 -22.64 12.95 -26.41
CA THR A 41 -21.37 12.30 -26.72
C THR A 41 -21.54 10.82 -26.34
N GLY A 42 -20.95 9.90 -27.09
CA GLY A 42 -21.34 8.48 -27.05
C GLY A 42 -21.12 7.84 -25.69
N ASP A 43 -21.91 6.81 -25.36
CA ASP A 43 -21.88 6.04 -24.09
C ASP A 43 -20.53 5.34 -23.76
N TYR A 44 -19.48 5.62 -24.51
CA TYR A 44 -18.15 5.03 -24.39
C TYR A 44 -17.00 6.06 -24.35
N ASP A 45 -17.29 7.34 -24.10
CA ASP A 45 -16.24 8.35 -24.08
C ASP A 45 -15.27 8.18 -22.90
N TRP A 46 -13.98 8.23 -23.25
CA TRP A 46 -12.87 8.27 -22.31
C TRP A 46 -12.90 9.62 -21.58
N VAL A 47 -13.00 9.58 -20.24
CA VAL A 47 -12.99 10.77 -19.40
C VAL A 47 -11.59 10.94 -18.81
N PRO A 48 -10.87 12.04 -19.11
CA PRO A 48 -9.63 12.36 -18.42
C PRO A 48 -9.84 12.36 -16.90
N SER A 49 -9.00 11.62 -16.19
CA SER A 49 -8.88 11.78 -14.75
C SER A 49 -7.90 12.93 -14.46
N GLU A 50 -8.36 13.95 -13.75
CA GLU A 50 -7.48 15.04 -13.29
C GLU A 50 -6.76 14.57 -12.02
N TYR A 51 -5.57 13.96 -12.17
CA TYR A 51 -4.69 13.70 -11.03
C TYR A 51 -3.78 14.92 -10.79
N LYS A 52 -3.94 15.56 -9.64
CA LYS A 52 -3.09 16.68 -9.23
C LYS A 52 -1.76 16.15 -8.73
N PHE A 53 -0.81 15.99 -9.64
CA PHE A 53 0.56 15.65 -9.26
C PHE A 53 1.16 16.77 -8.41
N PRO A 54 1.91 16.41 -7.35
CA PRO A 54 2.75 17.37 -6.68
C PRO A 54 3.85 17.84 -7.65
N PRO A 55 4.46 19.03 -7.43
CA PRO A 55 5.57 19.49 -8.26
C PRO A 55 6.72 18.47 -8.30
N MET A 56 7.08 18.00 -9.50
CA MET A 56 8.16 17.04 -9.73
C MET A 56 9.53 17.75 -9.73
N LEU A 57 9.90 18.31 -8.57
CA LEU A 57 11.16 19.04 -8.40
C LEU A 57 12.33 18.08 -8.22
N ALA A 58 13.53 18.55 -8.57
CA ALA A 58 14.78 17.81 -8.36
C ALA A 58 15.23 17.75 -6.89
N THR A 59 14.81 18.75 -6.11
CA THR A 59 15.02 18.84 -4.67
C THR A 59 13.87 19.66 -4.07
N ALA A 60 13.53 19.40 -2.82
CA ALA A 60 12.54 20.18 -2.12
C ALA A 60 13.05 21.62 -1.87
N PRO A 61 12.18 22.64 -1.96
CA PRO A 61 12.56 24.04 -1.77
C PRO A 61 13.07 24.27 -0.34
N GLU A 62 13.96 25.25 -0.15
CA GLU A 62 14.35 25.72 1.19
C GLU A 62 13.13 26.20 1.99
N GLY A 63 13.19 26.08 3.32
CA GLY A 63 12.13 26.52 4.21
C GLY A 63 12.42 26.17 5.67
N LYS A 64 11.39 26.23 6.51
CA LYS A 64 11.47 25.83 7.93
C LYS A 64 12.11 24.44 8.04
N GLU A 65 12.98 24.27 9.03
CA GLU A 65 13.51 22.96 9.39
C GLU A 65 12.33 22.00 9.69
N LEU A 66 12.40 20.79 9.13
CA LEU A 66 11.44 19.73 9.41
C LEU A 66 12.14 18.60 10.16
N LYS A 67 11.59 18.24 11.32
CA LYS A 67 12.07 17.15 12.16
C LYS A 67 11.23 15.90 11.91
N ALA A 68 11.87 14.83 11.46
CA ALA A 68 11.23 13.55 11.25
C ALA A 68 11.40 12.61 12.46
N GLY A 69 10.36 11.81 12.72
CA GLY A 69 10.34 10.66 13.60
C GLY A 69 10.14 9.37 12.82
N ILE A 70 10.92 8.33 13.09
CA ILE A 70 10.86 7.05 12.37
C ILE A 70 10.19 5.99 13.23
N ILE A 71 9.19 5.30 12.69
CA ILE A 71 8.52 4.17 13.34
C ILE A 71 8.70 2.93 12.47
N GLY A 72 9.45 1.95 13.00
CA GLY A 72 9.97 0.81 12.26
C GLY A 72 11.38 1.08 11.76
N CYS A 73 12.38 0.63 12.50
CA CYS A 73 13.81 0.82 12.26
C CYS A 73 14.45 -0.33 11.45
N GLY A 74 13.63 -1.02 10.66
CA GLY A 74 14.10 -2.03 9.70
C GLY A 74 14.72 -1.40 8.45
N GLY A 75 15.20 -2.25 7.53
CA GLY A 75 15.92 -1.78 6.33
C GLY A 75 15.17 -0.74 5.49
N ARG A 76 13.85 -0.91 5.30
CA ARG A 76 13.03 0.07 4.56
C ARG A 76 12.84 1.37 5.34
N GLY A 77 12.63 1.31 6.66
CA GLY A 77 12.48 2.51 7.49
C GLY A 77 13.75 3.34 7.59
N THR A 78 14.91 2.70 7.77
CA THR A 78 16.20 3.39 7.69
C THR A 78 16.44 3.96 6.28
N GLY A 79 16.04 3.23 5.23
CA GLY A 79 16.07 3.73 3.85
C GLY A 79 15.22 4.98 3.64
N ALA A 80 13.95 4.96 4.09
CA ALA A 80 13.05 6.11 4.00
C ALA A 80 13.54 7.32 4.82
N ALA A 81 14.20 7.09 5.96
CA ALA A 81 14.85 8.16 6.71
C ALA A 81 15.99 8.81 5.91
N ILE A 82 16.80 8.00 5.23
CA ILE A 82 17.87 8.47 4.34
C ILE A 82 17.29 9.20 3.11
N ASP A 83 16.24 8.66 2.51
CA ASP A 83 15.54 9.26 1.37
C ASP A 83 14.92 10.62 1.75
N PHE A 84 14.34 10.72 2.95
CA PHE A 84 13.88 11.99 3.52
C PHE A 84 15.02 12.99 3.67
N LEU A 85 16.17 12.59 4.24
CA LEU A 85 17.33 13.47 4.40
C LEU A 85 17.95 13.88 3.06
N ASN A 86 17.77 13.08 2.00
CA ASN A 86 18.20 13.39 0.64
C ASN A 86 17.22 14.30 -0.11
N ALA A 87 15.99 14.48 0.39
CA ALA A 87 14.96 15.21 -0.34
C ALA A 87 15.29 16.70 -0.49
N GLY A 88 16.04 17.29 0.45
CA GLY A 88 16.45 18.69 0.35
C GLY A 88 17.04 19.25 1.64
N PRO A 89 17.33 20.56 1.67
CA PRO A 89 17.95 21.22 2.81
C PRO A 89 17.00 21.36 4.01
N GLY A 90 17.56 21.49 5.21
CA GLY A 90 16.80 21.75 6.44
C GLY A 90 15.92 20.58 6.88
N LEU A 91 16.38 19.34 6.68
CA LEU A 91 15.69 18.12 7.06
C LEU A 91 16.56 17.36 8.06
N THR A 92 15.96 16.87 9.15
CA THR A 92 16.67 16.12 10.19
C THR A 92 15.80 15.01 10.77
N VAL A 93 16.43 13.99 11.35
CA VAL A 93 15.76 12.91 12.09
C VAL A 93 16.08 13.08 13.56
N THR A 94 15.06 13.20 14.40
CA THR A 94 15.24 13.52 15.84
C THR A 94 14.69 12.48 16.80
N ALA A 95 13.92 11.50 16.29
CA ALA A 95 13.43 10.38 17.07
C ALA A 95 13.28 9.12 16.21
N ILE A 96 13.50 7.97 16.83
CA ILE A 96 13.32 6.66 16.18
C ILE A 96 12.70 5.68 17.16
N GLY A 97 11.90 4.75 16.65
CA GLY A 97 11.18 3.76 17.45
C GLY A 97 11.01 2.42 16.76
N ASP A 98 11.30 1.34 17.47
CA ASP A 98 11.06 -0.03 17.02
C ASP A 98 10.70 -0.93 18.21
N THR A 99 10.15 -2.11 17.96
CA THR A 99 9.95 -3.10 19.02
C THR A 99 11.28 -3.69 19.50
N PHE A 100 12.34 -3.61 18.67
CA PHE A 100 13.63 -4.25 18.95
C PHE A 100 14.79 -3.26 19.05
N GLN A 101 15.58 -3.39 20.13
CA GLN A 101 16.78 -2.57 20.36
C GLN A 101 17.79 -2.69 19.20
N ASP A 102 18.04 -3.90 18.69
CA ASP A 102 18.98 -4.12 17.58
C ASP A 102 18.61 -3.35 16.30
N ARG A 103 17.33 -3.04 16.12
CA ARG A 103 16.85 -2.22 15.00
C ARG A 103 17.06 -0.74 15.23
N VAL A 104 16.75 -0.26 16.44
CA VAL A 104 16.98 1.13 16.85
C VAL A 104 18.46 1.50 16.70
N ASP A 105 19.35 0.66 17.23
CA ASP A 105 20.79 0.90 17.19
C ASP A 105 21.31 0.95 15.75
N SER A 106 20.99 -0.07 14.94
CA SER A 106 21.43 -0.15 13.55
C SER A 106 20.90 1.01 12.70
N CYS A 107 19.66 1.45 12.93
CA CYS A 107 19.07 2.59 12.23
C CYS A 107 19.81 3.90 12.57
N ARG A 108 20.03 4.16 13.87
CA ARG A 108 20.75 5.35 14.35
C ARG A 108 22.18 5.39 13.81
N GLU A 109 22.91 4.28 13.91
CA GLU A 109 24.28 4.16 13.40
C GLU A 109 24.35 4.46 11.91
N LYS A 110 23.44 3.89 11.11
CA LYS A 110 23.42 4.08 9.67
C LYS A 110 23.06 5.51 9.26
N ILE A 111 22.08 6.14 9.91
CA ILE A 111 21.72 7.55 9.69
C ILE A 111 22.93 8.45 10.00
N LYS A 112 23.60 8.22 11.13
CA LYS A 112 24.81 8.96 11.50
C LYS A 112 25.93 8.78 10.47
N ALA A 113 26.19 7.54 10.06
CA ALA A 113 27.28 7.21 9.13
C ALA A 113 27.06 7.82 7.74
N GLU A 114 25.83 7.77 7.20
CA GLU A 114 25.56 8.20 5.83
C GLU A 114 25.17 9.69 5.70
N LYS A 115 24.63 10.29 6.78
CA LYS A 115 24.07 11.65 6.74
C LYS A 115 24.66 12.59 7.78
N GLY A 116 25.49 12.10 8.70
CA GLY A 116 26.03 12.90 9.79
C GLY A 116 24.98 13.39 10.79
N VAL A 117 23.76 12.83 10.75
CA VAL A 117 22.65 13.21 11.63
C VAL A 117 22.70 12.33 12.88
N GLU A 118 22.83 12.96 14.04
CA GLU A 118 22.84 12.29 15.33
C GLU A 118 21.44 12.31 15.93
N VAL A 119 20.82 11.14 16.08
CA VAL A 119 19.55 11.00 16.83
C VAL A 119 19.87 10.94 18.32
N PRO A 120 19.28 11.80 19.17
CA PRO A 120 19.52 11.77 20.61
C PRO A 120 19.10 10.41 21.22
N ILE A 121 19.90 9.90 22.16
CA ILE A 121 19.67 8.59 22.78
C ILE A 121 18.34 8.55 23.56
N GLU A 122 17.97 9.68 24.16
CA GLU A 122 16.70 9.88 24.87
C GLU A 122 15.47 9.82 23.95
N ASN A 123 15.69 10.00 22.64
CA ASN A 123 14.66 9.91 21.60
C ASN A 123 14.74 8.60 20.79
N CYS A 124 15.44 7.60 21.32
CA CYS A 124 15.52 6.24 20.78
C CYS A 124 14.62 5.33 21.62
N PHE A 125 13.45 4.97 21.09
CA PHE A 125 12.42 4.27 21.86
C PHE A 125 12.32 2.80 21.46
N VAL A 126 12.20 1.91 22.45
CA VAL A 126 12.04 0.47 22.23
C VAL A 126 10.76 -0.03 22.90
N GLY A 127 10.00 -0.85 22.18
CA GLY A 127 8.80 -1.52 22.65
C GLY A 127 7.58 -1.34 21.75
N PHE A 128 6.46 -1.97 22.11
CA PHE A 128 5.20 -1.80 21.36
C PHE A 128 4.62 -0.39 21.48
N ASP A 129 4.98 0.37 22.51
CA ASP A 129 4.58 1.77 22.72
C ASP A 129 5.55 2.78 22.09
N ALA A 130 6.64 2.31 21.44
CA ALA A 130 7.65 3.18 20.85
C ALA A 130 7.06 4.12 19.78
N TYR A 131 6.04 3.67 19.03
CA TYR A 131 5.38 4.51 18.02
C TYR A 131 4.79 5.79 18.63
N GLN A 132 4.14 5.67 19.80
CA GLN A 132 3.50 6.80 20.47
C GLN A 132 4.55 7.77 21.01
N LYS A 133 5.63 7.23 21.60
CA LYS A 133 6.76 8.04 22.09
C LYS A 133 7.44 8.83 20.97
N VAL A 134 7.60 8.25 19.77
CA VAL A 134 8.10 8.97 18.59
C VAL A 134 7.14 10.08 18.15
N ILE A 135 5.83 9.82 18.16
CA ILE A 135 4.83 10.85 17.82
C ILE A 135 4.89 12.04 18.79
N ASP A 136 5.09 11.75 20.07
CA ASP A 136 5.09 12.73 21.15
C ASP A 136 6.44 13.46 21.33
N SER A 137 7.49 13.06 20.61
CA SER A 137 8.85 13.61 20.77
C SER A 137 9.08 14.96 20.07
N GLY A 138 8.02 15.68 19.71
CA GLY A 138 8.13 17.02 19.11
C GLY A 138 8.52 17.05 17.62
N VAL A 139 8.32 15.96 16.88
CA VAL A 139 8.56 15.89 15.42
C VAL A 139 7.46 16.58 14.62
N ASP A 140 7.76 17.01 13.40
CA ASP A 140 6.81 17.57 12.42
C ASP A 140 6.27 16.50 11.45
N VAL A 141 7.11 15.51 11.11
CA VAL A 141 6.83 14.45 10.12
C VAL A 141 7.02 13.08 10.77
N ILE A 142 6.09 12.15 10.52
CA ILE A 142 6.21 10.75 10.91
C ILE A 142 6.47 9.90 9.66
N ILE A 143 7.48 9.02 9.74
CA ILE A 143 7.80 8.02 8.73
C ILE A 143 7.38 6.64 9.26
N LEU A 144 6.30 6.07 8.72
CA LEU A 144 5.74 4.77 9.12
C LEU A 144 6.24 3.64 8.21
N ALA A 145 7.26 2.90 8.66
CA ALA A 145 7.88 1.79 7.93
C ALA A 145 7.84 0.45 8.70
N ASN A 146 6.97 0.34 9.71
CA ASN A 146 6.67 -0.89 10.43
C ASN A 146 5.83 -1.89 9.59
N PRO A 147 5.64 -3.15 10.03
CA PRO A 147 4.73 -4.08 9.36
C PRO A 147 3.31 -3.52 9.22
N PRO A 148 2.61 -3.80 8.10
CA PRO A 148 1.35 -3.13 7.76
C PRO A 148 0.21 -3.39 8.73
N LYS A 149 0.26 -4.45 9.52
CA LYS A 149 -0.73 -4.68 10.57
C LYS A 149 -0.90 -3.50 11.54
N PHE A 150 0.18 -2.83 11.90
CA PHE A 150 0.17 -1.77 12.92
C PHE A 150 -0.05 -0.36 12.34
N ARG A 151 0.05 -0.23 11.01
CA ARG A 151 0.02 1.07 10.34
C ARG A 151 -1.32 1.82 10.49
N PRO A 152 -2.51 1.19 10.49
CA PRO A 152 -3.76 1.91 10.72
C PRO A 152 -3.78 2.67 12.06
N ASP A 153 -3.42 1.99 13.15
CA ASP A 153 -3.39 2.59 14.49
C ASP A 153 -2.32 3.69 14.59
N HIS A 154 -1.12 3.44 14.05
CA HIS A 154 -0.04 4.41 14.08
C HIS A 154 -0.33 5.65 13.22
N PHE A 155 -0.97 5.47 12.05
CA PHE A 155 -1.36 6.58 11.18
C PHE A 155 -2.44 7.44 11.83
N GLU A 156 -3.47 6.83 12.40
CA GLU A 156 -4.51 7.55 13.12
C GLU A 156 -3.92 8.34 14.31
N ALA A 157 -3.01 7.74 15.08
CA ALA A 157 -2.31 8.42 16.18
C ALA A 157 -1.49 9.63 15.68
N ALA A 158 -0.75 9.49 14.58
CA ALA A 158 0.03 10.58 13.99
C ALA A 158 -0.88 11.73 13.51
N VAL A 159 -2.00 11.42 12.86
CA VAL A 159 -2.98 12.42 12.39
C VAL A 159 -3.62 13.15 13.58
N LYS A 160 -4.03 12.43 14.62
CA LYS A 160 -4.57 13.02 15.87
C LYS A 160 -3.56 13.96 16.54
N ALA A 161 -2.28 13.61 16.49
CA ALA A 161 -1.18 14.44 16.97
C ALA A 161 -0.77 15.55 15.97
N ARG A 162 -1.54 15.74 14.88
CA ARG A 162 -1.35 16.77 13.85
C ARG A 162 0.01 16.70 13.16
N LYS A 163 0.48 15.50 12.85
CA LYS A 163 1.76 15.26 12.16
C LYS A 163 1.54 15.04 10.67
N HIS A 164 2.45 15.56 9.85
CA HIS A 164 2.54 15.12 8.45
C HIS A 164 3.06 13.68 8.40
N VAL A 165 2.69 12.91 7.37
CA VAL A 165 3.01 11.49 7.33
C VAL A 165 3.59 11.07 5.99
N PHE A 166 4.72 10.38 6.04
CA PHE A 166 5.07 9.41 5.02
C PHE A 166 4.74 8.02 5.56
N MET A 167 4.07 7.17 4.79
CA MET A 167 3.87 5.78 5.21
C MET A 167 4.08 4.80 4.08
N GLU A 168 4.88 3.77 4.36
CA GLU A 168 5.09 2.68 3.41
C GLU A 168 3.79 1.96 3.07
N LYS A 169 3.76 1.40 1.86
CA LYS A 169 2.72 0.45 1.47
C LYS A 169 3.04 -0.95 2.02
N PRO A 170 2.03 -1.82 2.19
CA PRO A 170 0.59 -1.53 2.18
C PRO A 170 0.14 -0.80 3.45
N LEU A 171 -1.03 -0.16 3.41
CA LEU A 171 -1.57 0.61 4.54
C LEU A 171 -2.22 -0.25 5.61
N ALA A 172 -2.79 -1.39 5.24
CA ALA A 172 -3.37 -2.36 6.16
C ALA A 172 -3.35 -3.78 5.56
N VAL A 173 -3.67 -4.76 6.39
CA VAL A 173 -3.74 -6.19 6.01
C VAL A 173 -5.18 -6.71 5.92
N ASP A 174 -6.17 -5.95 6.38
CA ASP A 174 -7.56 -6.36 6.50
C ASP A 174 -8.54 -5.19 6.26
N PRO A 175 -9.83 -5.48 5.95
CA PRO A 175 -10.79 -4.43 5.62
C PRO A 175 -11.10 -3.45 6.75
N ALA A 176 -11.11 -3.93 8.00
CA ALA A 176 -11.32 -3.07 9.16
C ALA A 176 -10.22 -2.00 9.26
N GLY A 177 -8.95 -2.40 9.09
CA GLY A 177 -7.82 -1.48 9.05
C GLY A 177 -7.89 -0.50 7.87
N ILE A 178 -8.37 -0.93 6.70
CA ILE A 178 -8.56 -0.01 5.57
C ILE A 178 -9.60 1.08 5.89
N ARG A 179 -10.74 0.72 6.48
CA ARG A 179 -11.75 1.71 6.87
C ARG A 179 -11.21 2.72 7.88
N GLN A 180 -10.38 2.27 8.82
CA GLN A 180 -9.69 3.15 9.77
C GLN A 180 -8.74 4.11 9.07
N VAL A 181 -7.94 3.64 8.11
CA VAL A 181 -7.06 4.48 7.29
C VAL A 181 -7.86 5.51 6.49
N LEU A 182 -8.99 5.13 5.88
CA LEU A 182 -9.86 6.05 5.15
C LEU A 182 -10.42 7.15 6.06
N ALA A 183 -10.81 6.81 7.29
CA ALA A 183 -11.27 7.80 8.27
C ALA A 183 -10.14 8.76 8.69
N ALA A 184 -8.95 8.22 8.95
CA ALA A 184 -7.77 9.02 9.29
C ALA A 184 -7.31 9.90 8.12
N ALA A 185 -7.44 9.44 6.86
CA ALA A 185 -7.14 10.23 5.67
C ALA A 185 -8.05 11.47 5.58
N LYS A 186 -9.36 11.30 5.75
CA LYS A 186 -10.32 12.44 5.77
C LYS A 186 -10.04 13.42 6.91
N MET A 187 -9.64 12.90 8.08
CA MET A 187 -9.21 13.74 9.20
C MET A 187 -7.94 14.53 8.84
N ALA A 188 -6.97 13.91 8.18
CA ALA A 188 -5.75 14.57 7.72
C ALA A 188 -6.04 15.73 6.77
N ASP A 189 -6.96 15.55 5.80
CA ASP A 189 -7.39 16.62 4.90
C ASP A 189 -8.04 17.78 5.66
N THR A 190 -8.94 17.48 6.60
CA THR A 190 -9.61 18.48 7.43
C THR A 190 -8.61 19.30 8.27
N LEU A 191 -7.52 18.65 8.70
CA LEU A 191 -6.46 19.27 9.48
C LEU A 191 -5.38 19.96 8.62
N GLY A 192 -5.48 19.88 7.29
CA GLY A 192 -4.50 20.43 6.35
C GLY A 192 -3.16 19.67 6.34
N LEU A 193 -3.12 18.45 6.88
CA LEU A 193 -1.93 17.61 6.93
C LEU A 193 -1.60 17.07 5.55
N LYS A 194 -0.31 16.80 5.33
CA LYS A 194 0.20 16.29 4.07
C LYS A 194 0.58 14.83 4.27
N VAL A 195 0.13 13.98 3.37
CA VAL A 195 0.30 12.53 3.48
C VAL A 195 0.78 11.97 2.15
N VAL A 196 1.96 11.37 2.16
CA VAL A 196 2.53 10.62 1.03
C VAL A 196 2.60 9.15 1.40
N THR A 197 2.28 8.28 0.45
CA THR A 197 2.39 6.84 0.64
C THR A 197 3.51 6.26 -0.21
N GLY A 198 4.11 5.12 0.21
CA GLY A 198 5.20 4.43 -0.49
C GLY A 198 4.84 3.81 -1.86
N THR A 199 3.90 4.41 -2.59
CA THR A 199 3.46 4.10 -3.94
C THR A 199 4.39 4.73 -4.97
N GLN A 200 5.68 4.38 -4.91
CA GLN A 200 6.77 5.09 -5.61
C GLN A 200 6.59 5.27 -7.11
N ARG A 201 5.79 4.43 -7.77
CA ARG A 201 5.46 4.58 -9.20
C ARG A 201 4.66 5.86 -9.49
N ARG A 202 3.87 6.36 -8.54
CA ARG A 202 3.18 7.67 -8.63
C ARG A 202 4.13 8.86 -8.60
N HIS A 203 5.38 8.64 -8.18
CA HIS A 203 6.47 9.62 -8.11
C HIS A 203 7.60 9.28 -9.09
N GLN A 204 7.40 8.29 -9.95
CA GLN A 204 8.40 7.88 -10.93
C GLN A 204 8.11 8.58 -12.25
N HIS A 205 9.05 9.40 -12.72
CA HIS A 205 8.88 10.27 -13.89
C HIS A 205 8.35 9.55 -15.13
N ASN A 206 8.90 8.37 -15.46
CA ASN A 206 8.47 7.61 -16.64
C ASN A 206 7.06 7.01 -16.49
N TYR A 207 6.60 6.68 -15.29
CA TYR A 207 5.20 6.30 -15.05
C TYR A 207 4.29 7.52 -15.19
N ILE A 208 4.64 8.66 -14.60
CA ILE A 208 3.85 9.89 -14.73
C ILE A 208 3.76 10.34 -16.20
N ASN A 209 4.85 10.26 -16.96
CA ASN A 209 4.88 10.58 -18.38
C ASN A 209 3.99 9.63 -19.19
N LEU A 210 4.07 8.33 -18.95
CA LEU A 210 3.17 7.36 -19.59
C LEU A 210 1.71 7.62 -19.22
N TYR A 211 1.42 7.90 -17.95
CA TYR A 211 0.08 8.27 -17.50
C TYR A 211 -0.44 9.51 -18.24
N LYS A 212 0.36 10.58 -18.34
CA LYS A 212 -0.01 11.80 -19.08
C LYS A 212 -0.33 11.50 -20.54
N GLU A 213 0.44 10.64 -21.20
CA GLU A 213 0.19 10.28 -22.59
C GLU A 213 -1.09 9.43 -22.75
N ILE A 214 -1.34 8.51 -21.81
CA ILE A 214 -2.64 7.80 -21.74
C ILE A 214 -3.78 8.81 -21.52
N GLN A 215 -3.58 9.80 -20.64
CA GLN A 215 -4.52 10.89 -20.42
C GLN A 215 -4.60 11.88 -21.60
N ASN A 216 -3.73 11.78 -22.60
CA ASN A 216 -3.84 12.53 -23.86
C ASN A 216 -4.47 11.68 -24.96
N ASN A 217 -5.19 10.61 -24.60
CA ASN A 217 -5.86 9.69 -25.52
C ASN A 217 -4.86 8.94 -26.44
N GLY A 218 -3.60 8.78 -25.99
CA GLY A 218 -2.50 8.15 -26.74
C GLY A 218 -2.73 6.67 -27.04
N ILE A 219 -3.51 5.96 -26.20
CA ILE A 219 -3.92 4.56 -26.45
C ILE A 219 -5.40 4.37 -26.77
N GLY A 220 -6.20 5.44 -26.79
CA GLY A 220 -7.66 5.29 -26.83
C GLY A 220 -8.24 4.89 -25.48
N LYS A 221 -9.42 4.28 -25.49
CA LYS A 221 -10.05 3.75 -24.27
C LYS A 221 -9.34 2.47 -23.85
N ILE A 222 -8.94 2.39 -22.58
CA ILE A 222 -8.44 1.13 -22.00
C ILE A 222 -9.58 0.11 -22.00
N VAL A 223 -9.39 -1.05 -22.63
CA VAL A 223 -10.37 -2.15 -22.71
C VAL A 223 -10.03 -3.30 -21.77
N SER A 224 -8.75 -3.50 -21.48
CA SER A 224 -8.28 -4.49 -20.51
C SER A 224 -6.89 -4.11 -19.98
N ALA A 225 -6.52 -4.71 -18.85
CA ALA A 225 -5.18 -4.58 -18.28
C ALA A 225 -4.65 -5.93 -17.81
N ASN A 226 -3.33 -6.09 -17.88
CA ASN A 226 -2.60 -7.20 -17.28
C ASN A 226 -1.52 -6.64 -16.35
N VAL A 227 -1.46 -7.16 -15.13
CA VAL A 227 -0.48 -6.70 -14.13
C VAL A 227 0.26 -7.85 -13.47
N TYR A 228 1.58 -7.68 -13.31
CA TYR A 228 2.49 -8.76 -12.94
C TYR A 228 3.42 -8.36 -11.80
N TRP A 229 3.49 -9.20 -10.76
CA TRP A 229 4.59 -9.24 -9.79
C TRP A 229 5.06 -10.68 -9.60
N ASN A 230 5.69 -11.21 -10.64
CA ASN A 230 6.20 -12.58 -10.66
C ASN A 230 7.70 -12.55 -10.37
N GLY A 231 8.07 -12.96 -9.17
CA GLY A 231 9.43 -12.96 -8.68
C GLY A 231 9.88 -14.31 -8.12
N GLY A 232 11.11 -14.31 -7.62
CA GLY A 232 11.66 -15.37 -6.78
C GLY A 232 11.09 -15.33 -5.36
N LYS A 233 11.45 -16.33 -4.56
CA LYS A 233 11.15 -16.37 -3.13
C LYS A 233 11.73 -15.13 -2.45
N LEU A 234 10.94 -14.49 -1.58
CA LEU A 234 11.42 -13.41 -0.72
C LEU A 234 12.25 -13.96 0.45
N TRP A 235 12.82 -13.06 1.25
CA TRP A 235 13.54 -13.42 2.47
C TRP A 235 12.62 -14.06 3.52
N HIS A 236 13.23 -14.84 4.41
CA HIS A 236 12.61 -15.39 5.61
C HIS A 236 13.65 -15.44 6.72
N ARG A 237 13.19 -15.59 7.95
CA ARG A 237 14.03 -15.89 9.10
C ARG A 237 13.63 -17.21 9.71
N ASP A 238 14.59 -18.11 9.82
CA ASP A 238 14.43 -19.33 10.58
C ASP A 238 14.15 -19.01 12.04
N ASN A 239 13.37 -19.89 12.69
CA ASN A 239 13.07 -19.73 14.09
C ASN A 239 14.35 -19.85 14.93
N ASN A 240 14.54 -18.93 15.87
CA ASN A 240 15.58 -19.05 16.88
C ASN A 240 14.94 -19.55 18.18
N PRO A 241 15.45 -20.63 18.80
CA PRO A 241 14.90 -21.15 20.05
C PRO A 241 14.85 -20.13 21.21
N ASN A 242 15.65 -19.07 21.16
CA ASN A 242 15.66 -18.01 22.16
C ASN A 242 14.60 -16.93 21.92
N TRP A 243 13.95 -16.91 20.77
CA TRP A 243 12.86 -15.97 20.48
C TRP A 243 11.54 -16.50 21.01
N THR A 244 10.75 -15.61 21.57
CA THR A 244 9.33 -15.88 21.81
C THR A 244 8.60 -16.01 20.47
N GLU A 245 7.40 -16.59 20.48
CA GLU A 245 6.57 -16.69 19.29
C GLU A 245 6.35 -15.31 18.62
N MET A 246 5.94 -14.29 19.39
CA MET A 246 5.75 -12.94 18.87
C MET A 246 7.05 -12.38 18.28
N GLU A 247 8.19 -12.56 18.96
CA GLU A 247 9.47 -12.06 18.47
C GLU A 247 9.83 -12.68 17.12
N TRP A 248 9.74 -14.01 16.99
CA TRP A 248 10.02 -14.67 15.71
C TRP A 248 9.08 -14.17 14.61
N MET A 249 7.78 -14.08 14.89
CA MET A 249 6.81 -13.61 13.91
C MET A 249 7.10 -12.19 13.45
N LEU A 250 7.42 -11.26 14.35
CA LEU A 250 7.79 -9.89 13.99
C LEU A 250 9.12 -9.81 13.22
N ARG A 251 10.10 -10.66 13.56
CA ARG A 251 11.37 -10.73 12.83
C ARG A 251 11.16 -11.33 11.43
N ASP A 252 10.23 -12.27 11.27
CA ASP A 252 9.85 -12.92 10.01
C ASP A 252 8.53 -12.36 9.41
N TRP A 253 8.19 -11.10 9.71
CA TRP A 253 6.83 -10.55 9.55
C TRP A 253 6.24 -10.72 8.15
N VAL A 254 7.06 -10.71 7.11
CA VAL A 254 6.59 -10.75 5.72
C VAL A 254 5.89 -12.06 5.38
N ASN A 255 6.22 -13.14 6.10
CA ASN A 255 5.69 -14.48 5.85
C ASN A 255 4.38 -14.78 6.61
N TRP A 256 3.94 -13.93 7.54
CA TRP A 256 2.72 -14.14 8.32
C TRP A 256 1.58 -13.26 7.81
N CYS A 257 0.46 -13.87 7.41
CA CYS A 257 -0.68 -13.20 6.78
C CYS A 257 -1.24 -12.08 7.64
N TRP A 258 -1.33 -12.27 8.96
CA TRP A 258 -1.79 -11.20 9.85
C TRP A 258 -0.82 -10.03 9.99
N LEU A 259 0.46 -10.19 9.65
CA LEU A 259 1.46 -9.11 9.72
C LEU A 259 1.64 -8.40 8.39
N SER A 260 1.69 -9.12 7.27
CA SER A 260 1.98 -8.56 5.94
C SER A 260 0.80 -8.54 4.97
N GLY A 261 -0.21 -9.37 5.22
CA GLY A 261 -1.36 -9.54 4.34
C GLY A 261 -1.12 -10.49 3.16
N ASP A 262 -0.02 -11.23 3.11
CA ASP A 262 0.46 -12.02 1.95
C ASP A 262 1.02 -11.13 0.83
N HIS A 263 1.84 -11.70 -0.07
CA HIS A 263 2.59 -10.96 -1.07
C HIS A 263 1.73 -10.24 -2.10
N ILE A 264 0.47 -10.67 -2.30
CA ILE A 264 -0.50 -9.91 -3.11
C ILE A 264 -0.80 -8.54 -2.48
N VAL A 265 -0.86 -8.47 -1.15
CA VAL A 265 -1.06 -7.23 -0.38
C VAL A 265 0.26 -6.51 -0.15
N GLU A 266 1.34 -7.22 0.17
CA GLU A 266 2.62 -6.60 0.54
C GLU A 266 3.40 -6.06 -0.66
N GLN A 267 3.57 -6.85 -1.74
CA GLN A 267 4.37 -6.45 -2.89
C GLN A 267 3.51 -6.07 -4.10
N HIS A 268 2.58 -6.93 -4.48
CA HIS A 268 1.82 -6.77 -5.73
C HIS A 268 0.87 -5.57 -5.72
N VAL A 269 0.56 -5.02 -4.54
CA VAL A 269 -0.20 -3.77 -4.39
C VAL A 269 0.40 -2.62 -5.22
N HIS A 270 1.71 -2.60 -5.48
CA HIS A 270 2.31 -1.62 -6.39
C HIS A 270 1.70 -1.66 -7.79
N ASN A 271 1.55 -2.86 -8.36
CA ASN A 271 1.04 -3.05 -9.71
C ASN A 271 -0.49 -2.87 -9.76
N LEU A 272 -1.19 -3.31 -8.71
CA LEU A 272 -2.61 -3.05 -8.57
C LEU A 272 -2.89 -1.53 -8.46
N ASP A 273 -2.05 -0.80 -7.73
CA ASP A 273 -2.17 0.65 -7.61
C ASP A 273 -1.97 1.37 -8.95
N VAL A 274 -0.95 1.01 -9.74
CA VAL A 274 -0.76 1.57 -11.09
C VAL A 274 -1.96 1.29 -11.98
N ALA A 275 -2.51 0.08 -11.92
CA ALA A 275 -3.67 -0.25 -12.74
C ALA A 275 -4.90 0.58 -12.38
N LEU A 276 -5.21 0.69 -11.08
CA LEU A 276 -6.31 1.53 -10.62
C LEU A 276 -6.09 3.01 -10.98
N TRP A 277 -4.86 3.49 -10.82
CA TRP A 277 -4.49 4.85 -11.19
C TRP A 277 -4.71 5.11 -12.69
N TYR A 278 -4.25 4.22 -13.57
CA TYR A 278 -4.36 4.41 -15.02
C TYR A 278 -5.78 4.16 -15.54
N MET A 279 -6.50 3.21 -14.93
CA MET A 279 -7.89 2.93 -15.28
C MET A 279 -8.87 3.96 -14.71
N GLY A 280 -8.46 4.73 -13.70
CA GLY A 280 -9.22 5.82 -13.09
C GLY A 280 -10.34 5.38 -12.14
N VAL A 281 -10.48 4.08 -11.90
CA VAL A 281 -11.55 3.46 -11.10
C VAL A 281 -11.02 2.17 -10.45
N HIS A 282 -11.75 1.65 -9.47
CA HIS A 282 -11.49 0.33 -8.89
C HIS A 282 -12.47 -0.73 -9.42
N PRO A 283 -12.10 -2.02 -9.43
CA PRO A 283 -13.02 -3.10 -9.76
C PRO A 283 -14.13 -3.25 -8.72
N VAL A 284 -15.27 -3.80 -9.15
CA VAL A 284 -16.43 -4.08 -8.28
C VAL A 284 -16.39 -5.49 -7.70
N LYS A 285 -15.61 -6.41 -8.29
CA LYS A 285 -15.44 -7.78 -7.81
C LYS A 285 -14.15 -8.44 -8.30
N ALA A 286 -13.76 -9.51 -7.61
CA ALA A 286 -12.63 -10.36 -7.94
C ALA A 286 -13.03 -11.85 -7.95
N LEU A 287 -12.46 -12.60 -8.89
CA LEU A 287 -12.40 -14.05 -8.86
C LEU A 287 -10.94 -14.50 -8.91
N GLY A 288 -10.49 -15.16 -7.85
CA GLY A 288 -9.10 -15.45 -7.59
C GLY A 288 -8.79 -16.92 -7.40
N PHE A 289 -7.57 -17.30 -7.78
CA PHE A 289 -6.97 -18.59 -7.53
C PHE A 289 -5.57 -18.40 -6.95
N GLY A 290 -5.13 -19.34 -6.13
CA GLY A 290 -3.78 -19.32 -5.57
C GLY A 290 -3.45 -20.63 -4.88
N SER A 291 -2.19 -20.77 -4.49
CA SER A 291 -1.74 -21.95 -3.76
C SER A 291 -0.45 -21.68 -2.99
N ARG A 292 -0.23 -22.47 -1.93
CA ARG A 292 1.10 -22.67 -1.35
C ARG A 292 1.70 -23.95 -1.91
N GLN A 293 2.98 -23.89 -2.23
CA GLN A 293 3.77 -24.98 -2.77
C GLN A 293 5.08 -25.18 -2.01
N ARG A 294 5.84 -24.11 -1.72
CA ARG A 294 7.25 -24.24 -1.29
C ARG A 294 7.71 -23.24 -0.20
N ARG A 295 6.82 -22.39 0.32
CA ARG A 295 7.20 -21.47 1.42
C ARG A 295 7.69 -22.23 2.66
N PRO A 296 8.82 -21.83 3.27
CA PRO A 296 9.39 -22.51 4.44
C PRO A 296 8.71 -22.15 5.77
N THR A 297 8.25 -20.91 5.91
CA THR A 297 7.64 -20.36 7.13
C THR A 297 6.30 -19.71 6.80
N GLY A 298 5.55 -19.31 7.82
CA GLY A 298 4.33 -18.55 7.65
C GLY A 298 3.12 -19.35 7.14
N ASP A 299 2.02 -18.67 6.90
CA ASP A 299 0.68 -19.22 6.61
C ASP A 299 0.11 -18.75 5.26
N GLN A 300 0.99 -18.35 4.35
CA GLN A 300 0.68 -17.67 3.09
C GLN A 300 0.78 -18.55 1.84
N PHE A 301 0.25 -18.04 0.72
CA PHE A 301 0.38 -18.61 -0.63
C PHE A 301 1.69 -18.20 -1.32
N ASP A 302 2.17 -19.04 -2.23
CA ASP A 302 3.32 -18.76 -3.09
C ASP A 302 2.93 -17.98 -4.35
N ASN A 303 1.66 -18.02 -4.76
CA ASN A 303 1.16 -17.37 -5.97
C ASN A 303 -0.33 -17.00 -5.89
N PHE A 304 -0.71 -16.00 -6.69
CA PHE A 304 -2.08 -15.61 -6.96
C PHE A 304 -2.29 -15.32 -8.44
N SER A 305 -3.49 -15.64 -8.93
CA SER A 305 -4.01 -15.27 -10.25
C SER A 305 -5.45 -14.79 -10.04
N ILE A 306 -5.69 -13.50 -10.26
CA ILE A 306 -6.96 -12.84 -9.97
C ILE A 306 -7.50 -12.18 -11.23
N ASP A 307 -8.73 -12.47 -11.59
CA ASP A 307 -9.50 -11.69 -12.55
C ASP A 307 -10.37 -10.68 -11.80
N TYR A 308 -10.17 -9.39 -12.10
CA TYR A 308 -10.93 -8.30 -11.52
C TYR A 308 -11.90 -7.73 -12.56
N THR A 309 -13.18 -7.63 -12.20
CA THR A 309 -14.23 -7.06 -13.05
C THR A 309 -14.58 -5.65 -12.61
N PHE A 310 -14.63 -4.72 -13.56
CA PHE A 310 -15.05 -3.34 -13.35
C PHE A 310 -16.55 -3.16 -13.65
N ALA A 311 -17.15 -2.10 -13.11
CA ALA A 311 -18.58 -1.81 -13.27
C ALA A 311 -18.99 -1.67 -14.75
N ASP A 312 -18.08 -1.20 -15.60
CA ASP A 312 -18.29 -1.00 -17.04
C ASP A 312 -17.94 -2.24 -17.89
N GLY A 313 -17.73 -3.39 -17.26
CA GLY A 313 -17.45 -4.66 -17.93
C GLY A 313 -16.00 -4.86 -18.36
N ARG A 314 -15.10 -3.90 -18.11
CA ARG A 314 -13.66 -4.13 -18.32
C ARG A 314 -13.13 -5.17 -17.34
N HIS A 315 -12.06 -5.85 -17.75
CA HIS A 315 -11.34 -6.81 -16.93
C HIS A 315 -9.88 -6.41 -16.74
N MET A 316 -9.36 -6.68 -15.55
CA MET A 316 -7.93 -6.65 -15.26
C MET A 316 -7.49 -8.02 -14.73
N HIS A 317 -6.58 -8.67 -15.45
CA HIS A 317 -5.97 -9.90 -14.96
C HIS A 317 -4.66 -9.58 -14.21
N SER A 318 -4.55 -10.13 -13.02
CA SER A 318 -3.47 -9.86 -12.08
C SER A 318 -2.78 -11.15 -11.68
N THR A 319 -1.46 -11.22 -11.81
CA THR A 319 -0.68 -12.37 -11.35
C THR A 319 0.49 -11.96 -10.47
N CYS A 320 0.72 -12.69 -9.40
CA CYS A 320 1.93 -12.56 -8.60
C CYS A 320 2.43 -13.91 -8.08
N ARG A 321 3.74 -14.01 -7.87
CA ARG A 321 4.41 -15.25 -7.47
C ARG A 321 5.71 -14.96 -6.75
N GLN A 322 6.04 -15.80 -5.76
CA GLN A 322 7.35 -15.83 -5.09
C GLN A 322 7.95 -17.24 -5.09
N ILE A 323 8.40 -17.72 -6.26
CA ILE A 323 8.97 -19.07 -6.42
C ILE A 323 10.29 -18.97 -7.20
N ASN A 324 11.36 -19.53 -6.63
CA ASN A 324 12.68 -19.58 -7.28
C ASN A 324 12.69 -20.48 -8.52
N GLY A 325 13.54 -20.13 -9.49
CA GLY A 325 13.73 -20.92 -10.71
C GLY A 325 12.61 -20.77 -11.75
N CYS A 326 11.71 -19.81 -11.59
CA CYS A 326 10.66 -19.48 -12.56
C CYS A 326 10.99 -18.21 -13.35
N THR A 327 10.35 -18.04 -14.51
CA THR A 327 10.42 -16.78 -15.29
C THR A 327 9.84 -15.62 -14.48
N ASN A 328 10.61 -14.54 -14.32
CA ASN A 328 10.22 -13.37 -13.56
C ASN A 328 9.70 -12.24 -14.46
N GLY A 329 8.92 -11.33 -13.87
CA GLY A 329 8.41 -10.13 -14.52
C GLY A 329 7.63 -9.26 -13.54
N VAL A 330 7.97 -7.97 -13.50
CA VAL A 330 7.25 -6.96 -12.72
C VAL A 330 6.92 -5.79 -13.64
N TYR A 331 5.69 -5.74 -14.14
CA TYR A 331 5.24 -4.76 -15.14
C TYR A 331 3.71 -4.76 -15.28
N GLU A 332 3.22 -3.83 -16.08
CA GLU A 332 1.82 -3.62 -16.45
C GLU A 332 1.71 -3.51 -17.98
N VAL A 333 0.59 -3.99 -18.51
CA VAL A 333 0.21 -3.83 -19.91
C VAL A 333 -1.24 -3.37 -19.94
N PHE A 334 -1.51 -2.28 -20.66
CA PHE A 334 -2.83 -1.71 -20.85
C PHE A 334 -3.17 -1.75 -22.33
N HIS A 335 -4.22 -2.50 -22.66
CA HIS A 335 -4.73 -2.57 -24.02
C HIS A 335 -5.74 -1.46 -24.23
N GLY A 336 -5.43 -0.54 -25.12
CA GLY A 336 -6.33 0.51 -25.55
C GLY A 336 -6.96 0.24 -26.91
N THR A 337 -7.98 1.01 -27.28
CA THR A 337 -8.64 0.89 -28.60
C THR A 337 -7.78 1.34 -29.78
N LYS A 338 -6.66 2.05 -29.53
CA LYS A 338 -5.74 2.54 -30.58
C LYS A 338 -4.35 1.91 -30.50
N ALA A 339 -3.85 1.68 -29.29
CA ALA A 339 -2.47 1.27 -29.05
C ALA A 339 -2.37 0.53 -27.70
N ILE A 340 -1.18 0.04 -27.39
CA ILE A 340 -0.88 -0.70 -26.15
C ILE A 340 0.14 0.10 -25.35
N ALA A 341 -0.19 0.45 -24.11
CA ALA A 341 0.77 1.01 -23.17
C ALA A 341 1.36 -0.11 -22.32
N LYS A 342 2.69 -0.12 -22.15
CA LYS A 342 3.37 -1.21 -21.45
C LYS A 342 4.59 -0.71 -20.68
N THR A 343 4.88 -1.39 -19.57
CA THR A 343 6.05 -1.10 -18.72
C THR A 343 7.03 -2.28 -18.69
N ASP A 344 6.84 -3.27 -19.56
CA ASP A 344 7.74 -4.41 -19.73
C ASP A 344 8.99 -4.01 -20.55
N GLY A 345 10.14 -4.01 -19.89
CA GLY A 345 11.43 -3.74 -20.54
C GLY A 345 12.17 -2.56 -19.91
N LYS A 346 13.07 -1.95 -20.68
CA LYS A 346 13.97 -0.90 -20.17
C LYS A 346 13.20 0.37 -19.82
N ASP A 347 12.23 0.77 -20.64
CA ASP A 347 11.52 2.04 -20.57
C ASP A 347 10.01 1.82 -20.81
N PRO A 348 9.11 2.43 -20.02
CA PRO A 348 7.68 2.45 -20.32
C PRO A 348 7.41 3.07 -21.69
N MET A 349 6.48 2.50 -22.46
CA MET A 349 6.23 2.90 -23.84
C MET A 349 4.79 2.67 -24.27
N ILE A 350 4.41 3.30 -25.39
CA ILE A 350 3.22 2.98 -26.15
C ILE A 350 3.65 2.40 -27.49
N VAL A 351 3.01 1.32 -27.90
CA VAL A 351 3.26 0.64 -29.17
C VAL A 351 1.97 0.45 -29.96
N ASP A 352 2.07 0.39 -31.29
CA ASP A 352 0.95 -0.04 -32.14
C ASP A 352 0.68 -1.55 -32.01
N THR A 353 -0.33 -2.06 -32.72
CA THR A 353 -0.69 -3.50 -32.68
C THR A 353 0.37 -4.41 -33.33
N ALA A 354 1.29 -3.86 -34.13
CA ALA A 354 2.41 -4.59 -34.71
C ALA A 354 3.65 -4.55 -33.79
N GLY A 355 3.61 -3.82 -32.68
CA GLY A 355 4.70 -3.66 -31.73
C GLY A 355 5.67 -2.53 -32.06
N ASN A 356 5.37 -1.66 -33.02
CA ASN A 356 6.21 -0.52 -33.32
C ASN A 356 6.04 0.57 -32.24
N PRO A 357 7.13 1.16 -31.74
CA PRO A 357 7.06 2.21 -30.73
C PRO A 357 6.41 3.49 -31.29
N LEU A 358 5.40 3.99 -30.58
CA LEU A 358 4.72 5.27 -30.85
C LEU A 358 5.15 6.36 -29.86
N PHE A 359 5.50 5.96 -28.64
CA PHE A 359 5.96 6.85 -27.58
C PHE A 359 6.85 6.09 -26.59
N THR A 360 7.90 6.74 -26.07
CA THR A 360 8.74 6.21 -25.00
C THR A 360 8.79 7.22 -23.88
N ALA A 361 8.47 6.79 -22.67
CA ALA A 361 8.44 7.67 -21.51
C ALA A 361 9.84 8.07 -21.06
N GLU A 362 10.04 9.38 -20.87
CA GLU A 362 11.31 9.92 -20.38
C GLU A 362 11.54 9.54 -18.91
N LYS A 363 12.80 9.23 -18.59
CA LYS A 363 13.27 8.92 -17.25
C LYS A 363 13.82 10.15 -16.55
N SER A 364 14.00 10.02 -15.25
CA SER A 364 14.78 10.94 -14.43
C SER A 364 15.85 10.15 -13.68
N GLU A 365 16.98 10.80 -13.42
CA GLU A 365 18.04 10.27 -12.55
C GLU A 365 17.63 10.29 -11.06
N ILE A 366 16.57 11.02 -10.72
CA ILE A 366 16.06 11.08 -9.35
C ILE A 366 15.37 9.76 -9.02
N SER A 367 15.85 9.12 -7.97
CA SER A 367 15.22 7.93 -7.40
C SER A 367 13.76 8.22 -7.04
N PRO A 368 12.79 7.40 -7.47
CA PRO A 368 11.38 7.59 -7.09
C PRO A 368 11.16 7.54 -5.57
N TYR A 369 11.98 6.78 -4.83
CA TYR A 369 11.97 6.77 -3.37
C TYR A 369 12.32 8.13 -2.77
N VAL A 370 13.30 8.84 -3.34
CA VAL A 370 13.64 10.20 -2.90
C VAL A 370 12.57 11.20 -3.37
N GLN A 371 12.01 10.98 -4.57
CA GLN A 371 10.99 11.85 -5.14
C GLN A 371 9.71 11.91 -4.28
N GLU A 372 9.26 10.78 -3.72
CA GLU A 372 8.18 10.73 -2.73
C GLU A 372 8.40 11.73 -1.58
N HIS A 373 9.61 11.72 -1.01
CA HIS A 373 9.97 12.62 0.08
C HIS A 373 10.15 14.07 -0.39
N ILE A 374 10.69 14.31 -1.59
CA ILE A 374 10.73 15.66 -2.20
C ILE A 374 9.32 16.22 -2.31
N ASN A 375 8.36 15.42 -2.79
CA ASN A 375 6.98 15.84 -2.93
C ASN A 375 6.34 16.13 -1.57
N LEU A 376 6.54 15.27 -0.57
CA LEU A 376 6.04 15.50 0.79
C LEU A 376 6.56 16.84 1.35
N VAL A 377 7.88 17.04 1.34
CA VAL A 377 8.51 18.25 1.91
C VAL A 377 8.07 19.50 1.14
N THR A 378 7.98 19.43 -0.19
CA THR A 378 7.51 20.53 -1.03
C THR A 378 6.07 20.91 -0.66
N CYS A 379 5.19 19.92 -0.53
CA CYS A 379 3.79 20.18 -0.18
C CYS A 379 3.63 20.74 1.23
N ILE A 380 4.48 20.34 2.18
CA ILE A 380 4.51 20.91 3.54
C ILE A 380 4.95 22.38 3.47
N ARG A 381 6.09 22.67 2.83
CA ARG A 381 6.69 24.02 2.82
C ARG A 381 5.90 25.04 2.03
N GLN A 382 5.21 24.61 0.98
CA GLN A 382 4.41 25.47 0.10
C GLN A 382 2.91 25.41 0.39
N ASP A 383 2.52 24.67 1.44
CA ASP A 383 1.12 24.44 1.82
C ASP A 383 0.22 23.96 0.66
N ILE A 384 0.75 23.06 -0.16
CA ILE A 384 -0.01 22.41 -1.24
C ILE A 384 -0.83 21.27 -0.63
N PRO A 385 -2.17 21.25 -0.77
CA PRO A 385 -2.98 20.11 -0.34
C PRO A 385 -2.55 18.83 -1.07
N PHE A 386 -2.09 17.83 -0.31
CA PHE A 386 -1.63 16.56 -0.89
C PHE A 386 -1.80 15.43 0.12
N ASN A 387 -2.65 14.47 -0.21
CA ASN A 387 -2.97 13.31 0.62
C ASN A 387 -3.26 12.10 -0.26
N GLU A 388 -2.36 11.13 -0.25
CA GLU A 388 -2.48 9.91 -1.06
C GLU A 388 -3.12 8.74 -0.31
N ALA A 389 -3.41 8.88 0.99
CA ALA A 389 -3.84 7.77 1.83
C ALA A 389 -5.15 7.14 1.35
N GLU A 390 -6.11 7.93 0.86
CA GLU A 390 -7.37 7.39 0.34
C GLU A 390 -7.17 6.57 -0.94
N ALA A 391 -6.45 7.11 -1.93
CA ALA A 391 -6.17 6.40 -3.18
C ALA A 391 -5.43 5.08 -2.90
N THR A 392 -4.41 5.11 -2.05
CA THR A 392 -3.63 3.92 -1.71
C THR A 392 -4.43 2.93 -0.85
N ALA A 393 -5.33 3.41 0.01
CA ALA A 393 -6.25 2.55 0.78
C ALA A 393 -7.21 1.79 -0.16
N ILE A 394 -7.70 2.42 -1.21
CA ILE A 394 -8.53 1.76 -2.25
C ILE A 394 -7.71 0.68 -2.96
N SER A 395 -6.49 1.00 -3.42
CA SER A 395 -5.59 0.02 -4.05
C SER A 395 -5.27 -1.17 -3.14
N ASN A 396 -5.05 -0.90 -1.86
CA ASN A 396 -4.81 -1.92 -0.86
C ASN A 396 -6.06 -2.76 -0.58
N MET A 397 -7.27 -2.18 -0.58
CA MET A 397 -8.52 -2.93 -0.45
C MET A 397 -8.71 -3.91 -1.61
N VAL A 398 -8.38 -3.50 -2.84
CA VAL A 398 -8.43 -4.39 -4.02
C VAL A 398 -7.47 -5.56 -3.86
N ALA A 399 -6.25 -5.33 -3.36
CA ALA A 399 -5.32 -6.41 -3.06
C ALA A 399 -5.87 -7.39 -2.00
N ILE A 400 -6.50 -6.86 -0.95
CA ILE A 400 -7.15 -7.65 0.11
C ILE A 400 -8.34 -8.44 -0.46
N MET A 401 -9.15 -7.84 -1.33
CA MET A 401 -10.26 -8.49 -2.04
C MET A 401 -9.76 -9.67 -2.88
N GLY A 402 -8.70 -9.48 -3.67
CA GLY A 402 -8.08 -10.55 -4.46
C GLY A 402 -7.57 -11.69 -3.58
N ARG A 403 -6.91 -11.38 -2.46
CA ARG A 403 -6.48 -12.40 -1.49
C ARG A 403 -7.66 -13.20 -0.94
N VAL A 404 -8.71 -12.53 -0.46
CA VAL A 404 -9.87 -13.19 0.14
C VAL A 404 -10.56 -14.07 -0.90
N SER A 405 -10.70 -13.59 -2.14
CA SER A 405 -11.25 -14.39 -3.24
C SER A 405 -10.43 -15.67 -3.47
N ALA A 406 -9.11 -15.55 -3.60
CA ALA A 406 -8.24 -16.71 -3.80
C ALA A 406 -8.21 -17.68 -2.62
N TYR A 407 -8.19 -17.18 -1.39
CA TYR A 407 -8.19 -18.03 -0.18
C TYR A 407 -9.50 -18.80 -0.02
N THR A 408 -10.62 -18.18 -0.37
CA THR A 408 -11.94 -18.80 -0.24
C THR A 408 -12.32 -19.64 -1.46
N GLY A 409 -11.74 -19.35 -2.63
CA GLY A 409 -12.17 -19.91 -3.92
C GLY A 409 -13.50 -19.35 -4.41
N LYS A 410 -13.90 -18.17 -3.94
CA LYS A 410 -15.20 -17.54 -4.24
C LYS A 410 -15.02 -16.20 -4.94
N GLU A 411 -16.03 -15.82 -5.71
CA GLU A 411 -16.17 -14.42 -6.12
C GLU A 411 -16.39 -13.56 -4.86
N VAL A 412 -15.71 -12.42 -4.81
CA VAL A 412 -15.80 -11.45 -3.71
C VAL A 412 -15.99 -10.07 -4.30
N THR A 413 -16.98 -9.33 -3.81
CA THR A 413 -17.28 -7.97 -4.24
C THR A 413 -16.56 -6.93 -3.38
N TYR A 414 -16.34 -5.74 -3.95
CA TYR A 414 -15.75 -4.62 -3.23
C TYR A 414 -16.62 -4.18 -2.06
N ASP A 415 -17.95 -4.17 -2.25
CA ASP A 415 -18.92 -3.79 -1.21
C ASP A 415 -18.94 -4.79 -0.04
N GLU A 416 -18.84 -6.10 -0.30
CA GLU A 416 -18.68 -7.10 0.77
C GLU A 416 -17.44 -6.83 1.60
N MET A 417 -16.33 -6.46 0.96
CA MET A 417 -15.08 -6.13 1.66
C MET A 417 -15.21 -4.85 2.48
N MET A 418 -15.79 -3.79 1.91
CA MET A 418 -16.04 -2.55 2.64
C MET A 418 -16.96 -2.74 3.86
N ASN A 419 -17.90 -3.69 3.82
CA ASN A 419 -18.79 -4.01 4.93
C ASN A 419 -18.29 -5.15 5.85
N SER A 420 -17.12 -5.74 5.55
CA SER A 420 -16.61 -6.89 6.31
C SER A 420 -16.00 -6.47 7.64
N ASP A 421 -16.31 -7.21 8.72
CA ASP A 421 -15.65 -7.09 10.02
C ASP A 421 -14.37 -7.94 10.13
N LEU A 422 -13.85 -8.44 9.01
CA LEU A 422 -12.60 -9.19 8.99
C LEU A 422 -11.47 -8.34 9.57
N LYS A 423 -10.86 -8.86 10.64
CA LYS A 423 -9.68 -8.32 11.31
C LYS A 423 -8.69 -9.46 11.52
N LEU A 424 -7.45 -9.29 11.07
CA LEU A 424 -6.42 -10.32 11.18
C LEU A 424 -5.52 -10.08 12.41
N GLY A 425 -5.01 -11.17 12.99
CA GLY A 425 -4.04 -11.11 14.08
C GLY A 425 -4.66 -11.01 15.47
N PRO A 426 -3.83 -11.01 16.52
CA PRO A 426 -4.30 -10.94 17.89
C PRO A 426 -4.86 -9.55 18.24
N ASP A 427 -5.74 -9.49 19.24
CA ASP A 427 -6.29 -8.22 19.75
C ASP A 427 -5.30 -7.46 20.66
N THR A 428 -4.32 -8.17 21.23
CA THR A 428 -3.31 -7.61 22.12
C THR A 428 -1.91 -8.06 21.71
N PHE A 429 -0.95 -7.15 21.75
CA PHE A 429 0.45 -7.45 21.42
C PHE A 429 1.27 -7.55 22.71
N ILE A 430 1.81 -8.74 22.96
CA ILE A 430 2.73 -9.00 24.07
C ILE A 430 3.99 -9.68 23.52
N MET A 431 5.14 -9.36 24.10
CA MET A 431 6.39 -10.04 23.77
C MET A 431 6.42 -11.40 24.48
N GLY A 432 5.88 -12.42 23.81
CA GLY A 432 5.65 -13.73 24.41
C GLY A 432 4.98 -14.70 23.44
N ASN A 433 4.56 -15.85 23.98
CA ASN A 433 3.79 -16.84 23.22
C ASN A 433 2.32 -16.40 23.19
N ILE A 434 1.78 -16.25 21.97
CA ILE A 434 0.41 -15.81 21.68
C ILE A 434 -0.49 -16.94 21.18
N GLY A 435 0.06 -18.13 20.93
CA GLY A 435 -0.65 -19.31 20.45
C GLY A 435 -1.12 -19.22 18.98
N TYR A 436 -0.55 -18.31 18.19
CA TYR A 436 -0.93 -18.10 16.80
C TYR A 436 -0.46 -19.27 15.93
N ILE A 437 0.84 -19.59 15.98
CA ILE A 437 1.52 -20.57 15.13
C ILE A 437 0.90 -21.95 15.29
N ALA A 438 0.50 -22.33 16.50
CA ALA A 438 -0.17 -23.60 16.77
C ALA A 438 -1.47 -23.79 15.96
N ASN A 439 -2.11 -22.68 15.55
CA ASN A 439 -3.36 -22.67 14.80
C ASN A 439 -3.21 -22.09 13.39
N ALA A 440 -2.00 -21.69 13.00
CA ALA A 440 -1.73 -21.06 11.72
C ALA A 440 -1.83 -22.11 10.62
N THR A 441 -2.92 -22.07 9.86
CA THR A 441 -3.14 -22.97 8.73
C THR A 441 -3.11 -22.19 7.43
N VAL A 442 -2.46 -22.79 6.43
CA VAL A 442 -2.52 -22.29 5.06
C VAL A 442 -3.96 -22.39 4.56
N PRO A 443 -4.52 -21.33 3.95
CA PRO A 443 -5.89 -21.36 3.46
C PRO A 443 -6.12 -22.47 2.42
N VAL A 444 -7.26 -23.15 2.50
CA VAL A 444 -7.65 -24.18 1.53
C VAL A 444 -8.90 -23.69 0.79
N PRO A 445 -8.78 -23.28 -0.49
CA PRO A 445 -9.92 -22.81 -1.27
C PRO A 445 -11.04 -23.85 -1.32
N GLY A 446 -12.30 -23.40 -1.24
CA GLY A 446 -13.48 -24.27 -1.23
C GLY A 446 -13.85 -24.87 0.13
N THR A 447 -13.04 -24.69 1.17
CA THR A 447 -13.34 -25.20 2.54
C THR A 447 -14.01 -24.17 3.45
N TYR A 448 -14.04 -22.90 3.02
CA TYR A 448 -14.65 -21.81 3.77
C TYR A 448 -16.14 -21.72 3.44
N GLU A 449 -16.94 -22.22 4.38
CA GLU A 449 -18.33 -22.70 4.21
C GLU A 449 -19.47 -21.72 4.33
#